data_AF-A0A2R6JA37-F1
#
_entry.id   AF-A0A2R6JA37-F1
#
_cell.length_a   1.000
_cell.length_b   1.000
_cell.length_c   1.000
_cell.angle_alpha   90.00
_cell.angle_beta   90.00
_cell.angle_gamma   90.00
#
_symmetry.space_group_name_H-M   'P 1'
#
loop_
_entity.id
_entity.type
_entity.pdbx_description
1 polymer ?
#
loop_
_entity_poly.entity_id
_entity_poly.type
_entity_poly.pdbx_seq_one_letter_code
_entity_poly.pdbx_strand_id
1 'polypeptide(L)' 'MKAGVRALGVAESSRPDATRSTLAGAVVRADRVVDGFAFGSCTVGGTDATETVV' A
#
# COMPACT_ATOMS: atom_id res chain seq x y z
N MET A 1 14.03 11.62 -14.01
CA MET A 1 13.73 11.69 -12.55
C MET A 1 14.96 12.23 -11.83
N LYS A 2 14.78 13.05 -10.79
CA LYS A 2 15.90 13.55 -9.98
C LYS A 2 16.56 12.39 -9.22
N ALA A 3 17.88 12.46 -9.02
CA ALA A 3 18.59 11.49 -8.20
C ALA A 3 17.97 11.43 -6.78
N GLY A 4 17.73 10.21 -6.28
CA GLY A 4 17.11 9.98 -4.97
C GLY A 4 15.58 10.08 -4.91
N VAL A 5 14.89 10.23 -6.05
CA VAL A 5 13.42 10.13 -6.09
C VAL A 5 12.96 8.73 -5.69
N ARG A 6 11.95 8.69 -4.83
CA ARG A 6 11.17 7.50 -4.52
C ARG A 6 9.70 7.75 -4.87
N ALA A 7 9.01 6.68 -5.23
CA ALA A 7 7.57 6.62 -5.32
C ALA A 7 7.03 5.66 -4.25
N LEU A 8 5.91 6.01 -3.64
CA LEU A 8 5.11 5.09 -2.84
C LEU A 8 3.99 4.55 -3.73
N GLY A 9 3.98 3.24 -3.96
CA GLY A 9 2.85 2.53 -4.55
C GLY A 9 2.01 1.89 -3.46
N VAL A 10 0.68 1.97 -3.58
CA VAL A 10 -0.26 1.30 -2.66
C VAL A 10 -1.17 0.39 -3.48
N ALA A 11 -1.37 -0.84 -3.01
CA ALA A 11 -2.29 -1.81 -3.59
C ALA A 11 -3.17 -2.44 -2.50
N GLU A 12 -4.40 -2.79 -2.88
CA GLU A 12 -5.39 -3.45 -2.03
C GLU A 12 -5.67 -4.86 -2.57
N SER A 13 -5.90 -5.82 -1.68
CA SER A 13 -6.36 -7.16 -2.05
C SER A 13 -7.15 -7.82 -0.91
N SER A 14 -8.28 -8.40 -1.28
CA SER A 14 -9.14 -9.20 -0.40
C SER A 14 -9.56 -10.50 -1.09
N ARG A 15 -9.96 -11.50 -0.30
CA ARG A 15 -10.62 -12.71 -0.83
C ARG A 15 -12.10 -12.43 -1.02
N PRO A 16 -12.79 -13.18 -1.90
CA PRO A 16 -14.26 -13.18 -1.91
C PRO A 16 -14.79 -13.42 -0.49
N ASP A 17 -15.81 -12.66 -0.10
CA ASP A 17 -16.50 -12.71 1.20
C ASP A 17 -15.65 -12.36 2.44
N ALA A 18 -14.42 -11.85 2.27
CA ALA A 18 -13.62 -11.36 3.38
C ALA A 18 -14.19 -10.04 3.94
N THR A 19 -14.25 -9.93 5.27
CA THR A 19 -14.66 -8.69 5.96
C THR A 19 -13.52 -7.67 6.07
N ARG A 20 -12.29 -8.10 5.83
CA ARG A 20 -11.06 -7.30 5.92
C ARG A 20 -10.27 -7.45 4.63
N SER A 21 -9.66 -6.35 4.19
CA SER A 21 -8.73 -6.32 3.09
C SER A 21 -7.32 -6.00 3.56
N THR A 22 -6.31 -6.50 2.85
CA THR A 22 -4.91 -6.12 3.04
C THR A 22 -4.54 -4.96 2.14
N LEU A 23 -3.92 -3.95 2.73
CA LEU A 23 -3.28 -2.83 2.03
C LEU A 23 -1.76 -3.03 2.08
N ALA A 24 -1.10 -2.97 0.93
CA ALA A 24 0.35 -3.09 0.81
C ALA A 24 0.92 -1.80 0.21
N GLY A 25 1.84 -1.17 0.94
CA GLY A 25 2.64 -0.03 0.50
C GLY A 25 4.06 -0.48 0.14
N ALA A 26 4.60 0.02 -0.97
CA ALA A 26 5.98 -0.22 -1.39
C ALA A 26 6.66 1.09 -1.79
N VAL A 27 7.81 1.37 -1.18
CA VAL A 27 8.66 2.51 -1.56
C VAL A 27 9.68 2.03 -2.58
N VAL A 28 9.59 2.56 -3.81
CA VAL A 28 10.43 2.14 -4.93
C VAL A 28 11.24 3.33 -5.43
N ARG A 29 12.55 3.10 -5.62
CA ARG A 29 13.46 4.10 -6.20
C ARG A 29 13.31 4.17 -7.72
N ALA A 30 13.81 5.24 -8.31
CA ALA A 30 13.83 5.41 -9.77
C ALA A 30 14.59 4.29 -10.53
N ASP A 31 15.53 3.60 -9.88
CA ASP A 31 16.26 2.44 -10.43
C ASP A 31 15.54 1.09 -10.22
N ARG A 32 14.27 1.13 -9.77
CA ARG A 32 13.39 -0.02 -9.51
C ARG A 32 13.79 -0.89 -8.33
N VAL A 33 14.76 -0.45 -7.51
CA VAL A 33 15.04 -1.10 -6.23
C VAL A 33 13.96 -0.73 -5.21
N VAL A 34 13.49 -1.72 -4.46
CA VAL A 34 12.56 -1.51 -3.34
C VAL A 34 13.34 -1.13 -2.09
N ASP A 35 13.00 0.01 -1.50
CA ASP A 35 13.58 0.50 -0.24
C ASP A 35 12.84 -0.09 0.98
N GLY A 36 11.54 -0.38 0.86
CA GLY A 36 10.77 -0.96 1.96
C GLY A 36 9.30 -1.23 1.64
N PHE A 37 8.67 -1.96 2.55
CA PHE A 37 7.25 -2.31 2.52
C PHE A 37 6.55 -1.95 3.84
N ALA A 38 5.27 -1.61 3.75
CA ALA A 38 4.37 -1.48 4.89
C ALA A 38 3.07 -2.21 4.58
N PHE A 39 2.47 -2.83 5.60
CA PHE A 39 1.22 -3.56 5.45
C PHE A 39 0.22 -3.08 6.49
N GLY A 40 -1.02 -2.90 6.04
CA GLY A 40 -2.15 -2.57 6.88
C GLY A 40 -3.37 -3.40 6.48
N SER A 41 -4.48 -3.20 7.20
CA SER A 41 -5.74 -3.81 6.84
C SER A 41 -6.90 -2.87 7.11
N CYS A 42 -7.84 -2.80 6.18
CA CYS A 42 -9.07 -2.02 6.30
C CYS A 42 -10.30 -2.92 6.18
N THR A 43 -11.46 -2.39 6.53
CA THR A 43 -12.74 -3.08 6.44
C THR A 43 -13.24 -3.06 4.99
N VAL A 44 -13.63 -4.21 4.45
CA VAL A 44 -14.21 -4.29 3.09
C VAL A 44 -15.58 -3.61 3.10
N GLY A 45 -15.79 -2.66 2.19
CA GLY A 45 -16.98 -1.81 2.17
C GLY A 45 -17.03 -0.75 3.28
N GLY A 46 -16.00 -0.66 4.13
CA GLY A 46 -15.86 0.36 5.17
C GLY A 46 -15.25 1.67 4.65
N THR A 47 -14.91 2.56 5.57
CA THR A 47 -14.35 3.90 5.29
C THR A 47 -13.00 4.16 5.99
N ASP A 48 -12.39 3.12 6.56
CA ASP A 48 -11.15 3.15 7.37
C ASP A 48 -9.86 3.05 6.52
N ALA A 49 -9.96 2.96 5.19
CA ALA A 49 -8.80 2.80 4.31
C ALA A 49 -7.82 3.99 4.38
N THR A 50 -8.33 5.23 4.43
CA THR A 50 -7.49 6.44 4.49
C THR A 50 -6.70 6.50 5.80
N GLU A 51 -7.35 6.18 6.93
CA GLU A 51 -6.69 6.09 8.24
C GLU A 51 -5.60 5.01 8.25
N THR A 52 -5.81 3.92 7.52
CA THR A 52 -4.85 2.82 7.46
C THR A 52 -3.58 3.16 6.67
N VAL A 53 -3.64 4.08 5.70
CA VAL A 53 -2.50 4.39 4.80
C VAL A 53 -1.70 5.65 5.17
N VAL A 54 -2.23 6.50 6.06
CA VAL A 54 -1.59 7.77 6.50
C VAL A 54 -0.90 7.59 7.83
#